data_AF-A0A3M1LBV8-F1
#
_entry.id   AF-A0A3M1LBV8-F1
#
_cell.length_a   1.000
_cell.length_b   1.000
_cell.length_c   1.000
_cell.angle_alpha   90.00
_cell.angle_beta   90.00
_cell.angle_gamma   90.00
#
_symmetry.space_group_name_H-M   'P 1'
#
loop_
_entity.id
_entity.type
_entity.pdbx_description
1 polymer ?
#
loop_
_entity_poly.entity_id
_entity_poly.type
_entity_poly.pdbx_seq_one_letter_code
_entity_poly.pdbx_strand_id
1 'polypeptide(L)'
;MFRRFFLNEMNMMAAIALNAVIIFLLYFPSLENNTFLALVEESFILLYLVEAVVKIRALGRQGYFSDPWNRFDFVIVAASVPSLFLHLLPLPDTSMVVLLRLFRLVRLIRFLRFVPHVAKILEGLGRALKASLFVLLALFFLNFVLALFTCHFFRDVVPEYFGNPLLASYSIFQMFTIEGWNEIPLAIARNTDSDWLAAFARVYFIAIVLLGGIFGMSLANAIFVDEMTVDNNRGLERQVEALHREIAELKKLVERLQR
;
A
#
# COMPACT_ATOMS: atom_id res chain seq x y z
N MET A 1 -20.75 -12.13 -30.97
CA MET A 1 -19.27 -12.22 -30.86
C MET A 1 -18.69 -11.09 -29.98
N PHE A 2 -18.96 -9.82 -30.29
CA PHE A 2 -18.46 -8.64 -29.56
C PHE A 2 -18.70 -8.66 -28.04
N ARG A 3 -19.94 -8.93 -27.59
CA ARG A 3 -20.25 -9.04 -26.15
C ARG A 3 -19.46 -10.15 -25.44
N ARG A 4 -19.22 -11.29 -26.09
CA ARG A 4 -18.47 -12.41 -25.48
C ARG A 4 -17.00 -12.09 -25.29
N PHE A 5 -16.42 -11.23 -26.14
CA PHE A 5 -15.02 -10.82 -26.01
C PHE A 5 -14.79 -10.00 -24.74
N PHE A 6 -15.62 -8.97 -24.51
CA PHE A 6 -15.51 -8.08 -23.34
C PHE A 6 -15.99 -8.69 -22.02
N LEU A 7 -16.84 -9.71 -22.09
CA LEU A 7 -17.26 -10.47 -20.91
C LEU A 7 -16.26 -11.56 -20.51
N ASN A 8 -15.27 -11.87 -21.37
CA ASN A 8 -14.25 -12.86 -21.05
C ASN A 8 -13.09 -12.20 -20.27
N GLU A 9 -12.91 -12.64 -19.03
CA GLU A 9 -11.88 -12.12 -18.14
C GLU A 9 -10.46 -12.33 -18.65
N MET A 10 -10.21 -13.44 -19.36
CA MET A 10 -8.88 -13.75 -19.89
C MET A 10 -8.45 -12.79 -21.01
N ASN A 11 -9.40 -12.34 -21.83
CA ASN A 11 -9.12 -11.33 -22.86
C ASN A 11 -8.79 -9.97 -22.23
N MET A 12 -9.54 -9.59 -21.19
CA MET A 12 -9.29 -8.35 -20.46
C MET A 12 -7.95 -8.39 -19.71
N MET A 13 -7.59 -9.54 -19.15
CA MET A 13 -6.29 -9.77 -18.55
C MET A 13 -5.15 -9.60 -19.55
N ALA A 14 -5.27 -10.23 -20.73
CA ALA A 14 -4.29 -10.08 -21.79
C ALA A 14 -4.16 -8.61 -22.25
N ALA A 15 -5.28 -7.90 -22.34
CA ALA A 15 -5.27 -6.47 -22.66
C ALA A 15 -4.57 -5.63 -21.58
N ILE A 16 -4.82 -5.88 -20.30
CA ILE A 16 -4.15 -5.19 -19.19
C ILE A 16 -2.65 -5.50 -19.17
N ALA A 17 -2.26 -6.77 -19.35
CA ALA A 17 -0.86 -7.17 -19.42
C ALA A 17 -0.13 -6.52 -20.62
N LEU A 18 -0.75 -6.51 -21.80
CA LEU A 18 -0.18 -5.85 -22.98
C LEU A 18 -0.06 -4.34 -22.78
N ASN A 19 -1.07 -3.70 -22.19
CA ASN A 19 -1.01 -2.28 -21.86
C ASN A 19 0.13 -1.97 -20.88
N ALA A 20 0.35 -2.83 -19.87
CA ALA A 20 1.46 -2.70 -18.94
C ALA A 20 2.83 -2.78 -19.63
N VAL A 21 3.00 -3.72 -20.57
CA VAL A 21 4.23 -3.84 -21.37
C VAL A 21 4.45 -2.60 -22.22
N ILE A 22 3.40 -2.05 -22.85
CA ILE A 22 3.53 -0.83 -23.67
C ILE A 22 3.90 0.37 -22.81
N ILE A 23 3.28 0.54 -21.65
CA ILE A 23 3.64 1.59 -20.68
C ILE A 23 5.12 1.43 -20.29
N PHE A 24 5.55 0.21 -19.95
CA PHE A 24 6.94 -0.08 -19.63
C PHE A 24 7.92 0.28 -20.77
N LEU A 25 7.57 -0.06 -22.02
CA LEU A 25 8.39 0.27 -23.20
C LEU A 25 8.50 1.79 -23.42
N LEU A 26 7.43 2.55 -23.21
CA LEU A 26 7.43 4.01 -23.36
C LEU A 26 8.30 4.73 -22.32
N TYR A 27 8.72 4.07 -21.23
CA TYR A 27 9.68 4.63 -20.27
C TYR A 27 11.15 4.48 -20.71
N PHE A 28 11.45 3.75 -21.78
CA PHE A 28 12.80 3.75 -22.34
C PHE A 28 13.05 5.04 -23.13
N PRO A 29 14.18 5.75 -22.91
CA PRO A 29 14.48 7.00 -23.62
C PRO A 29 14.48 6.87 -25.16
N SER A 30 14.80 5.69 -25.68
CA SER A 30 14.78 5.40 -27.12
C SER A 30 13.37 5.26 -27.71
N LEU A 31 12.36 4.99 -26.89
CA LEU A 31 10.99 4.68 -27.31
C LEU A 31 9.94 5.68 -26.79
N GLU A 32 10.31 6.58 -25.89
CA GLU A 32 9.42 7.59 -25.29
C GLU A 32 8.65 8.41 -26.34
N ASN A 33 9.33 8.81 -27.41
CA ASN A 33 8.75 9.63 -28.47
C ASN A 33 8.08 8.82 -29.60
N ASN A 34 7.90 7.50 -29.40
CA ASN A 34 7.29 6.65 -30.41
C ASN A 34 5.76 6.87 -30.46
N THR A 35 5.31 7.63 -31.46
CA THR A 35 3.89 7.99 -31.65
C THR A 35 2.99 6.77 -31.82
N PHE A 36 3.47 5.69 -32.42
CA PHE A 36 2.69 4.47 -32.58
C PHE A 36 2.43 3.80 -31.22
N LEU A 37 3.45 3.64 -30.39
CA LEU A 37 3.29 3.05 -29.05
C LEU A 37 2.38 3.91 -28.16
N ALA A 38 2.51 5.24 -28.25
CA ALA A 38 1.63 6.17 -27.54
C ALA A 38 0.16 6.03 -27.98
N LEU A 39 -0.10 5.97 -29.29
CA LEU A 39 -1.45 5.76 -29.82
C LEU A 39 -2.04 4.41 -29.37
N VAL A 40 -1.24 3.35 -29.38
CA VAL A 40 -1.69 2.05 -28.89
C VAL A 40 -1.99 2.11 -27.38
N GLU A 41 -1.17 2.79 -26.58
CA GLU A 41 -1.42 3.01 -25.14
C GLU A 41 -2.76 3.70 -24.88
N GLU A 42 -3.04 4.79 -25.60
CA GLU A 42 -4.30 5.53 -25.51
C GLU A 42 -5.51 4.68 -25.95
N SER A 43 -5.34 3.81 -26.96
CA SER A 43 -6.41 2.94 -27.45
C SER A 43 -6.94 1.98 -26.37
N PHE A 44 -6.12 1.62 -25.37
CA PHE A 44 -6.57 0.80 -24.25
C PHE A 44 -7.61 1.51 -23.38
N ILE A 45 -7.53 2.83 -23.23
CA ILE A 45 -8.54 3.59 -22.48
C ILE A 45 -9.90 3.44 -23.16
N LEU A 46 -9.94 3.53 -24.48
CA LEU A 46 -11.15 3.30 -25.27
C LEU A 46 -11.65 1.86 -25.12
N LEU A 47 -10.75 0.87 -25.16
CA LEU A 47 -11.09 -0.53 -24.94
C LEU A 47 -11.76 -0.74 -23.57
N TYR A 48 -11.19 -0.17 -22.50
CA TYR A 48 -11.75 -0.27 -21.15
C TYR A 48 -13.05 0.50 -20.98
N LEU A 49 -13.21 1.63 -21.66
CA LEU A 49 -14.47 2.38 -21.69
C LEU A 49 -15.57 1.53 -22.34
N VAL A 50 -15.27 0.89 -23.47
CA VAL A 50 -16.20 -0.02 -24.14
C VAL A 50 -16.52 -1.22 -23.26
N GLU A 51 -15.54 -1.83 -22.59
CA GLU A 51 -15.75 -2.92 -21.62
C GLU A 51 -16.76 -2.52 -20.55
N ALA A 52 -16.53 -1.37 -19.88
CA ALA A 52 -17.41 -0.88 -18.81
C ALA A 52 -18.84 -0.66 -19.32
N VAL A 53 -18.99 -0.04 -20.49
CA VAL A 53 -20.31 0.18 -21.11
C VAL A 53 -21.01 -1.13 -21.47
N VAL A 54 -20.29 -2.12 -22.01
CA VAL A 54 -20.84 -3.44 -22.33
C VAL A 54 -21.29 -4.17 -21.05
N LYS A 55 -20.48 -4.15 -20.00
CA LYS A 55 -20.82 -4.76 -18.70
C LYS A 55 -22.03 -4.10 -18.05
N ILE A 56 -22.10 -2.77 -18.03
CA ILE A 56 -23.26 -2.03 -17.49
C ILE A 56 -24.55 -2.40 -18.23
N ARG A 57 -24.50 -2.57 -19.56
CA ARG A 57 -25.67 -2.98 -20.35
C ARG A 57 -26.04 -4.45 -20.15
N ALA A 58 -25.07 -5.33 -19.91
CA ALA A 58 -25.30 -6.76 -19.75
C ALA A 58 -25.82 -7.12 -18.34
N LEU A 59 -25.25 -6.51 -17.30
CA LEU A 59 -25.57 -6.78 -15.89
C LEU A 59 -26.66 -5.85 -15.33
N GLY A 60 -26.99 -4.77 -16.04
CA GLY A 60 -27.80 -3.68 -15.53
C GLY A 60 -27.02 -2.77 -14.59
N ARG A 61 -27.51 -1.54 -14.38
CA ARG A 61 -26.83 -0.55 -13.53
C ARG A 61 -26.64 -1.07 -12.10
N GLN A 62 -27.69 -1.59 -11.49
CA GLN A 62 -27.63 -2.09 -10.11
C GLN A 62 -26.69 -3.30 -9.98
N GLY A 63 -26.72 -4.24 -10.95
CA GLY A 63 -25.85 -5.41 -10.94
C GLY A 63 -24.38 -5.10 -11.20
N TYR A 64 -24.07 -4.09 -12.02
CA TYR A 64 -22.69 -3.66 -12.23
C TYR A 64 -22.09 -2.98 -10.98
N PHE A 65 -22.84 -2.05 -10.38
CA PHE A 65 -22.35 -1.29 -9.23
C PHE A 65 -22.42 -2.05 -7.90
N SER A 66 -23.07 -3.21 -7.83
CA SER A 66 -23.03 -4.08 -6.64
C SER A 66 -21.68 -4.78 -6.47
N ASP A 67 -20.95 -5.03 -7.57
CA ASP A 67 -19.64 -5.70 -7.53
C ASP A 67 -18.52 -4.67 -7.19
N PRO A 68 -17.75 -4.87 -6.09
CA PRO A 68 -16.61 -4.02 -5.75
C PRO A 68 -15.57 -3.87 -6.87
N TRP A 69 -15.30 -4.92 -7.65
CA TRP A 69 -14.30 -4.89 -8.72
C TRP A 69 -14.75 -4.05 -9.90
N ASN A 70 -16.02 -4.19 -10.30
CA ASN A 70 -16.58 -3.37 -11.36
C ASN A 70 -16.63 -1.89 -10.95
N ARG A 71 -16.92 -1.58 -9.68
CA ARG A 71 -16.83 -0.20 -9.15
C ARG A 71 -15.41 0.35 -9.24
N PHE A 72 -14.42 -0.43 -8.79
CA PHE A 72 -13.01 -0.06 -8.85
C PHE A 72 -12.54 0.19 -10.29
N ASP A 73 -12.83 -0.74 -11.20
CA ASP A 73 -12.48 -0.61 -12.62
C ASP A 73 -13.11 0.65 -13.24
N PHE A 74 -14.39 0.92 -12.92
CA PHE A 74 -15.10 2.11 -13.37
C PHE A 74 -14.45 3.42 -12.90
N VAL A 75 -14.04 3.50 -11.64
CA VAL A 75 -13.32 4.68 -11.11
C VAL A 75 -12.04 4.91 -11.89
N ILE A 76 -11.27 3.84 -12.15
CA ILE A 76 -10.03 3.95 -12.94
C ILE A 76 -10.32 4.38 -14.39
N VAL A 77 -11.40 3.86 -15.02
CA VAL A 77 -11.77 4.26 -16.40
C VAL A 77 -12.10 5.74 -16.39
N ALA A 78 -12.99 6.17 -15.48
CA ALA A 78 -13.44 7.55 -15.38
C ALA A 78 -12.28 8.52 -15.13
N ALA A 79 -11.34 8.15 -14.24
CA ALA A 79 -10.14 8.95 -13.97
C ALA A 79 -9.16 9.00 -15.16
N SER A 80 -9.18 8.00 -16.05
CA SER A 80 -8.32 7.95 -17.24
C SER A 80 -8.90 8.68 -18.46
N VAL A 81 -10.22 8.90 -18.51
CA VAL A 81 -10.85 9.57 -19.66
C VAL A 81 -10.33 11.01 -19.91
N PRO A 82 -10.12 11.86 -18.88
CA PRO A 82 -9.57 13.21 -19.09
C PRO A 82 -8.24 13.22 -19.87
N SER A 83 -7.40 12.19 -19.72
CA SER A 83 -6.10 12.15 -20.41
C SER A 83 -6.22 12.07 -21.93
N LEU A 84 -7.32 11.52 -22.46
CA LEU A 84 -7.58 11.45 -23.91
C LEU A 84 -7.79 12.84 -24.54
N PHE A 85 -8.25 13.81 -23.74
CA PHE A 85 -8.57 15.15 -24.23
C PHE A 85 -7.45 16.15 -23.96
N LEU A 86 -6.40 15.78 -23.20
CA LEU A 86 -5.29 16.68 -22.89
C LEU A 86 -4.54 17.15 -24.14
N HIS A 87 -4.47 16.33 -25.19
CA HIS A 87 -3.84 16.71 -26.45
C HIS A 87 -4.67 17.71 -27.29
N LEU A 88 -5.97 17.84 -27.00
CA LEU A 88 -6.90 18.73 -27.70
C LEU A 88 -7.03 20.10 -27.05
N LEU A 89 -6.61 20.22 -25.79
CA LEU A 89 -6.64 21.47 -25.04
C LEU A 89 -5.23 22.08 -25.04
N PRO A 90 -5.04 23.34 -25.44
CA PRO A 90 -3.77 24.05 -25.31
C PRO A 90 -3.53 24.40 -23.83
N LEU A 91 -3.29 23.39 -23.00
CA LEU A 91 -2.97 23.56 -21.59
C LEU A 91 -1.46 23.71 -21.43
N PRO A 92 -0.98 24.71 -20.67
CA PRO A 92 0.42 24.76 -20.29
C PRO A 92 0.80 23.51 -19.49
N ASP A 93 2.05 23.08 -19.61
CA ASP A 93 2.67 22.02 -18.81
C ASP A 93 2.77 22.45 -17.33
N THR A 94 1.61 22.51 -16.68
CA THR A 94 1.47 22.75 -15.25
C THR A 94 1.64 21.43 -14.50
N SER A 95 2.03 21.50 -13.22
CA SER A 95 2.21 20.33 -12.36
C SER A 95 0.97 19.40 -12.34
N MET A 96 -0.22 19.96 -12.55
CA MET A 96 -1.47 19.21 -12.65
C MET A 96 -1.56 18.34 -13.91
N VAL A 97 -1.11 18.85 -15.07
CA VAL A 97 -1.09 18.09 -16.32
C VAL A 97 -0.12 16.91 -16.21
N VAL A 98 1.04 17.11 -15.57
CA VAL A 98 2.00 16.03 -15.30
C VAL A 98 1.38 14.96 -14.39
N LEU A 99 0.70 15.36 -13.31
CA LEU A 99 0.00 14.41 -12.43
C LEU A 99 -1.08 13.61 -13.17
N LEU A 100 -1.87 14.27 -14.03
CA LEU A 100 -2.88 13.58 -14.85
C LEU A 100 -2.25 12.58 -15.83
N ARG A 101 -1.07 12.88 -16.39
CA ARG A 101 -0.31 11.92 -17.21
C ARG A 101 0.15 10.73 -16.38
N LEU A 102 0.57 10.92 -15.12
CA LEU A 102 0.98 9.85 -14.23
C LEU A 102 -0.20 8.98 -13.76
N PHE A 103 -1.42 9.54 -13.70
CA PHE A 103 -2.63 8.79 -13.36
C PHE A 103 -2.89 7.59 -14.30
N ARG A 104 -2.35 7.61 -15.53
CA ARG A 104 -2.43 6.44 -16.41
C ARG A 104 -1.82 5.19 -15.77
N LEU A 105 -0.79 5.31 -14.93
CA LEU A 105 -0.16 4.19 -14.24
C LEU A 105 -1.10 3.50 -13.25
N VAL A 106 -2.11 4.20 -12.73
CA VAL A 106 -3.11 3.64 -11.81
C VAL A 106 -3.87 2.48 -12.48
N ARG A 107 -4.02 2.49 -13.81
CA ARG A 107 -4.68 1.39 -14.52
C ARG A 107 -3.95 0.05 -14.43
N LEU A 108 -2.64 0.07 -14.16
CA LEU A 108 -1.86 -1.15 -13.92
C LEU A 108 -2.33 -1.90 -12.68
N ILE A 109 -2.90 -1.19 -11.70
CA ILE A 109 -3.46 -1.78 -10.48
C ILE A 109 -4.65 -2.70 -10.79
N ARG A 110 -5.31 -2.55 -11.96
CA ARG A 110 -6.35 -3.50 -12.38
C ARG A 110 -5.85 -4.93 -12.48
N PHE A 111 -4.55 -5.14 -12.66
CA PHE A 111 -3.97 -6.48 -12.61
C PHE A 111 -4.29 -7.21 -11.29
N LEU A 112 -4.49 -6.47 -10.18
CA LEU A 112 -4.84 -7.05 -8.88
C LEU A 112 -6.13 -7.88 -8.92
N ARG A 113 -7.09 -7.57 -9.80
CA ARG A 113 -8.34 -8.35 -9.89
C ARG A 113 -8.11 -9.82 -10.27
N PHE A 114 -6.98 -10.11 -10.92
CA PHE A 114 -6.61 -11.46 -11.36
C PHE A 114 -5.82 -12.22 -10.30
N VAL A 115 -5.37 -11.54 -9.25
CA VAL A 115 -4.69 -12.19 -8.13
C VAL A 115 -5.74 -13.03 -7.38
N PRO A 116 -5.57 -14.37 -7.33
CA PRO A 116 -6.53 -15.22 -6.65
C PRO A 116 -6.67 -14.81 -5.19
N HIS A 117 -7.90 -14.72 -4.71
CA HIS A 117 -8.19 -14.39 -3.30
C HIS A 117 -7.69 -13.02 -2.82
N VAL A 118 -7.38 -12.08 -3.72
CA VAL A 118 -6.87 -10.76 -3.35
C VAL A 118 -7.79 -10.01 -2.38
N ALA A 119 -9.12 -10.19 -2.49
CA ALA A 119 -10.07 -9.62 -1.53
C ALA A 119 -9.80 -10.12 -0.11
N LYS A 120 -9.54 -11.43 0.07
CA LYS A 120 -9.18 -12.01 1.37
C LYS A 120 -7.83 -11.47 1.86
N ILE A 121 -6.87 -11.29 0.96
CA ILE A 121 -5.54 -10.70 1.29
C ILE A 121 -5.71 -9.26 1.79
N LEU A 122 -6.46 -8.43 1.07
CA LEU A 122 -6.73 -7.04 1.45
C LEU A 122 -7.55 -6.93 2.74
N GLU A 123 -8.51 -7.82 2.94
CA GLU A 123 -9.26 -7.92 4.21
C GLU A 123 -8.34 -8.32 5.36
N GLY A 124 -7.47 -9.32 5.17
CA GLY A 124 -6.47 -9.74 6.16
C GLY A 124 -5.50 -8.61 6.52
N LEU A 125 -4.99 -7.91 5.50
CA LEU A 125 -4.16 -6.72 5.69
C LEU A 125 -4.91 -5.62 6.45
N GLY A 126 -6.17 -5.37 6.10
CA GLY A 126 -7.01 -4.37 6.77
C GLY A 126 -7.27 -4.70 8.24
N ARG A 127 -7.42 -5.99 8.59
CA ARG A 127 -7.51 -6.44 9.99
C ARG A 127 -6.19 -6.24 10.73
N ALA A 128 -5.08 -6.68 10.14
CA ALA A 128 -3.75 -6.53 10.73
C ALA A 128 -3.36 -5.06 10.96
N LEU A 129 -3.69 -4.17 10.02
CA LEU A 129 -3.52 -2.72 10.18
C LEU A 129 -4.41 -2.14 11.28
N LYS A 130 -5.64 -2.61 11.44
CA LYS A 130 -6.53 -2.18 12.53
C LYS A 130 -6.03 -2.65 13.90
N ALA A 131 -5.53 -3.88 14.00
CA ALA A 131 -4.97 -4.42 15.23
C ALA A 131 -3.68 -3.69 15.64
N SER A 132 -2.82 -3.37 14.66
CA SER A 132 -1.57 -2.63 14.89
C SER A 132 -1.74 -1.10 14.94
N LEU A 133 -2.95 -0.56 14.71
CA LEU A 133 -3.20 0.88 14.60
C LEU A 133 -2.70 1.66 15.81
N PHE A 134 -2.96 1.18 17.03
CA PHE A 134 -2.51 1.86 18.24
C PHE A 134 -0.99 1.91 18.36
N VAL A 135 -0.29 0.85 17.95
CA VAL A 135 1.19 0.83 17.96
C VAL A 135 1.75 1.71 16.85
N LEU A 136 1.18 1.67 15.65
CA LEU A 136 1.57 2.57 14.56
C LEU A 136 1.36 4.04 14.94
N LEU A 137 0.25 4.37 15.60
CA LEU A 137 -0.01 5.72 16.12
C LEU A 137 0.97 6.10 17.24
N ALA A 138 1.31 5.17 18.13
CA ALA A 138 2.31 5.42 19.17
C ALA A 138 3.70 5.68 18.57
N LEU A 139 4.12 4.91 17.56
CA LEU A 139 5.37 5.14 16.83
C LEU A 139 5.35 6.45 16.04
N PHE A 140 4.22 6.77 15.40
CA PHE A 140 4.06 8.05 14.71
C PHE A 140 4.16 9.22 15.70
N PHE A 141 3.52 9.13 16.86
CA PHE A 141 3.60 10.14 17.90
C PHE A 141 5.00 10.25 18.50
N LEU A 142 5.67 9.12 18.73
CA LEU A 142 7.07 9.10 19.17
C LEU A 142 7.99 9.77 18.14
N ASN A 143 7.82 9.45 16.85
CA ASN A 143 8.54 10.11 15.76
C ASN A 143 8.30 11.63 15.77
N PHE A 144 7.05 12.06 15.92
CA PHE A 144 6.69 13.49 15.97
C PHE A 144 7.39 14.21 17.14
N VAL A 145 7.33 13.65 18.35
CA VAL A 145 7.98 14.23 19.54
C VAL A 145 9.51 14.27 19.38
N LEU A 146 10.11 13.17 18.92
CA LEU A 146 11.55 13.11 18.66
C LEU A 146 11.96 14.10 17.58
N ALA A 147 11.21 14.22 16.48
CA ALA A 147 11.49 15.16 15.40
C ALA A 147 11.53 16.61 15.89
N LEU A 148 10.58 17.02 16.73
CA LEU A 148 10.58 18.36 17.33
C LEU A 148 11.78 18.56 18.25
N PHE A 149 12.08 17.57 19.10
CA PHE A 149 13.23 17.62 19.99
C PHE A 149 14.54 17.70 19.20
N THR A 150 14.79 16.78 18.28
CA THR A 150 16.02 16.75 17.47
C THR A 150 16.16 18.01 16.63
N CYS A 151 15.07 18.51 16.06
CA CYS A 151 15.05 19.78 15.33
C CYS A 151 15.45 20.95 16.25
N HIS A 152 14.96 21.00 17.49
CA HIS A 152 15.34 22.05 18.42
C HIS A 152 16.85 22.05 18.75
N PHE A 153 17.44 20.88 18.96
CA PHE A 153 18.84 20.75 19.39
C PHE A 153 19.87 20.79 18.25
N PHE A 154 19.53 20.26 17.06
CA PHE A 154 20.51 20.00 16.01
C PHE A 154 20.24 20.73 14.69
N ARG A 155 19.21 21.58 14.62
CA ARG A 155 18.90 22.38 13.41
C ARG A 155 20.10 23.16 12.89
N ASP A 156 20.82 23.84 13.78
CA ASP A 156 21.94 24.71 13.38
C ASP A 156 23.25 23.94 13.14
N VAL A 157 23.34 22.68 13.62
CA VAL A 157 24.53 21.83 13.49
C VAL A 157 24.50 21.03 12.18
N VAL A 158 23.33 20.50 11.83
CA VAL A 158 23.13 19.63 10.65
C VAL A 158 21.76 19.94 10.01
N PRO A 159 21.61 21.11 9.36
CA PRO A 159 20.35 21.57 8.82
C PRO A 159 19.80 20.68 7.69
N GLU A 160 20.65 19.91 7.01
CA GLU A 160 20.25 18.95 5.99
C GLU A 160 19.31 17.86 6.53
N TYR A 161 19.50 17.43 7.78
CA TYR A 161 18.65 16.43 8.46
C TYR A 161 17.58 17.07 9.34
N PHE A 162 17.92 18.16 10.04
CA PHE A 162 17.08 18.70 11.13
C PHE A 162 16.66 20.16 10.93
N GLY A 163 16.79 20.70 9.72
CA GLY A 163 16.48 22.10 9.39
C GLY A 163 15.05 22.52 9.71
N ASN A 164 14.09 21.61 9.57
CA ASN A 164 12.69 21.81 9.95
C ASN A 164 12.05 20.50 10.47
N PRO A 165 10.89 20.57 11.13
CA PRO A 165 10.24 19.40 11.72
C PRO A 165 9.91 18.27 10.74
N LEU A 166 9.63 18.56 9.46
CA LEU A 166 9.33 17.53 8.46
C LEU A 166 10.59 16.76 8.04
N LEU A 167 11.70 17.48 7.81
CA LEU A 167 13.00 16.85 7.55
C LEU A 167 13.47 16.03 8.75
N ALA A 168 13.28 16.57 9.96
CA ALA A 168 13.61 15.86 11.18
C ALA A 168 12.77 14.60 11.35
N SER A 169 11.46 14.67 11.07
CA SER A 169 10.56 13.50 11.10
C SER A 169 10.98 12.42 10.12
N TYR A 170 11.38 12.80 8.89
CA TYR A 170 11.93 11.87 7.91
C TYR A 170 13.22 11.20 8.40
N SER A 171 14.16 12.00 8.92
CA SER A 171 15.43 11.49 9.46
C SER A 171 15.22 10.55 10.65
N ILE A 172 14.31 10.88 11.58
CA ILE A 172 13.95 10.01 12.71
C ILE A 172 13.22 8.74 12.24
N PHE A 173 12.42 8.83 11.18
CA PHE A 173 11.77 7.66 10.60
C PHE A 173 12.81 6.70 10.00
N GLN A 174 13.82 7.23 9.30
CA GLN A 174 14.98 6.47 8.82
C GLN A 174 15.75 5.81 9.99
N MET A 175 15.88 6.49 11.13
CA MET A 175 16.49 5.88 12.32
C MET A 175 15.65 4.71 12.88
N PHE A 176 14.32 4.76 12.77
CA PHE A 176 13.45 3.64 13.17
C PHE A 176 13.60 2.44 12.22
N THR A 177 14.00 2.64 10.96
CA THR A 177 14.30 1.52 10.05
C THR A 177 15.74 0.99 10.22
N ILE A 178 16.52 1.55 11.16
CA ILE A 178 17.94 1.22 11.41
C ILE A 178 18.81 1.49 10.16
N GLU A 179 18.35 2.36 9.27
CA GLU A 179 19.07 2.72 8.06
C GLU A 179 19.99 3.92 8.32
N GLY A 180 21.27 3.81 7.96
CA GLY A 180 22.23 4.93 8.11
C GLY A 180 22.40 5.45 9.54
N TRP A 181 22.09 4.64 10.56
CA TRP A 181 21.96 5.11 11.95
C TRP A 181 23.24 5.69 12.56
N ASN A 182 24.39 5.33 12.00
CA ASN A 182 25.70 5.84 12.44
C ASN A 182 26.12 7.14 11.71
N GLU A 183 25.50 7.47 10.59
CA GLU A 183 25.89 8.61 9.74
C GLU A 183 25.45 9.94 10.36
N ILE A 184 24.22 9.99 10.89
CA ILE A 184 23.66 11.21 11.51
C ILE A 184 24.47 11.64 12.76
N PRO A 185 24.75 10.77 13.74
CA PRO A 185 25.59 11.15 14.89
C PRO A 185 27.01 11.51 14.49
N LEU A 186 27.54 10.89 13.43
CA LEU A 186 28.86 11.22 12.89
C LEU A 186 28.88 12.60 12.24
N ALA A 187 27.84 12.95 11.48
CA ALA A 187 27.68 14.28 10.88
C ALA A 187 27.59 15.36 11.98
N ILE A 188 26.81 15.12 13.04
CA ILE A 188 26.75 16.02 14.19
C ILE A 188 28.13 16.19 14.83
N ALA A 189 28.85 15.09 15.06
CA ALA A 189 30.18 15.14 15.68
C ALA A 189 31.23 15.86 14.82
N ARG A 190 31.05 15.92 13.49
CA ARG A 190 31.94 16.65 12.58
C ARG A 190 31.62 18.14 12.50
N ASN A 191 30.38 18.53 12.77
CA ASN A 191 29.89 19.89 12.61
C ASN A 191 29.72 20.64 13.94
N THR A 192 30.17 20.05 15.06
CA THR A 192 30.16 20.69 16.38
C THR A 192 31.57 20.75 16.97
N ASP A 193 31.89 21.88 17.60
CA ASP A 193 33.14 22.04 18.36
C ASP A 193 33.03 21.47 19.79
N SER A 194 31.84 21.00 20.19
CA SER A 194 31.58 20.48 21.53
C SER A 194 31.66 18.96 21.58
N ASP A 195 32.74 18.45 22.17
CA ASP A 195 32.91 17.01 22.44
C ASP A 195 31.75 16.43 23.26
N TRP A 196 31.22 17.21 24.20
CA TRP A 196 30.05 16.84 25.00
C TRP A 196 28.80 16.68 24.13
N LEU A 197 28.52 17.64 23.24
CA LEU A 197 27.35 17.55 22.35
C LEU A 197 27.47 16.35 21.40
N ALA A 198 28.68 16.10 20.89
CA ALA A 198 28.96 14.93 20.05
C ALA A 198 28.73 13.60 20.80
N ALA A 199 29.19 13.51 22.06
CA ALA A 199 28.95 12.32 22.89
C ALA A 199 27.46 12.13 23.22
N PHE A 200 26.77 13.22 23.59
CA PHE A 200 25.33 13.20 23.85
C PHE A 200 24.56 12.75 22.62
N ALA A 201 24.86 13.29 21.43
CA ALA A 201 24.21 12.89 20.18
C ALA A 201 24.35 11.39 19.94
N ARG A 202 25.55 10.81 20.09
CA ARG A 202 25.75 9.36 19.92
C ARG A 202 24.85 8.54 20.84
N VAL A 203 24.79 8.88 22.13
CA VAL A 203 23.93 8.17 23.10
C VAL A 203 22.45 8.37 22.79
N TYR A 204 22.05 9.59 22.44
CA TYR A 204 20.67 9.94 22.08
C TYR A 204 20.18 9.15 20.87
N PHE A 205 20.96 9.08 19.78
CA PHE A 205 20.56 8.33 18.58
C PHE A 205 20.63 6.82 18.77
N ILE A 206 21.54 6.30 19.61
CA ILE A 206 21.48 4.88 20.03
C ILE A 206 20.14 4.61 20.73
N ALA A 207 19.71 5.47 21.65
CA ALA A 207 18.43 5.30 22.33
C ALA A 207 17.23 5.34 21.36
N ILE A 208 17.27 6.21 20.34
CA ILE A 208 16.26 6.24 19.27
C ILE A 208 16.20 4.92 18.51
N VAL A 209 17.35 4.39 18.09
CA VAL A 209 17.43 3.11 17.37
C VAL A 209 16.89 1.96 18.22
N LEU A 210 17.24 1.92 19.51
CA LEU A 210 16.74 0.89 20.41
C LEU A 210 15.22 1.00 20.59
N LEU A 211 14.71 2.19 20.94
CA LEU A 211 13.31 2.39 21.29
C LEU A 211 12.38 2.32 20.07
N GLY A 212 12.65 3.13 19.05
CA GLY A 212 11.78 3.22 17.88
C GLY A 212 12.07 2.14 16.85
N GLY A 213 13.35 1.82 16.63
CA GLY A 213 13.75 0.82 15.66
C GLY A 213 13.58 -0.60 16.18
N ILE A 214 14.47 -1.06 17.05
CA ILE A 214 14.46 -2.46 17.51
C ILE A 214 13.17 -2.79 18.23
N PHE A 215 12.82 -2.09 19.32
CA PHE A 215 11.62 -2.42 20.10
C PHE A 215 10.34 -2.00 19.38
N GLY A 216 10.29 -0.78 18.84
CA GLY A 216 9.12 -0.25 18.16
C GLY A 216 8.69 -1.07 16.95
N MET A 217 9.61 -1.31 16.01
CA MET A 217 9.29 -2.13 14.83
C MET A 217 9.03 -3.60 15.20
N SER A 218 9.74 -4.16 16.18
CA SER A 218 9.49 -5.54 16.62
C SER A 218 8.09 -5.69 17.23
N LEU A 219 7.63 -4.72 18.02
CA LEU A 219 6.28 -4.73 18.58
C LEU A 219 5.21 -4.62 17.50
N ALA A 220 5.40 -3.70 16.54
CA ALA A 220 4.48 -3.55 15.41
C ALA A 220 4.39 -4.85 14.59
N ASN A 221 5.53 -5.48 14.31
CA ASN A 221 5.58 -6.76 13.60
C ASN A 221 4.95 -7.90 14.40
N ALA A 222 5.20 -7.98 15.71
CA ALA A 222 4.61 -9.01 16.57
C ALA A 222 3.08 -8.95 16.53
N ILE A 223 2.49 -7.76 16.72
CA ILE A 223 1.03 -7.57 16.67
C ILE A 223 0.47 -7.89 15.29
N PHE A 224 1.20 -7.50 14.24
CA PHE A 224 0.80 -7.79 12.86
C PHE A 224 0.76 -9.30 12.60
N VAL A 225 1.79 -10.04 13.02
CA VAL A 225 1.87 -11.51 12.89
C VAL A 225 0.80 -12.19 13.74
N ASP A 226 0.61 -11.77 14.99
CA ASP A 226 -0.43 -12.32 15.87
C ASP A 226 -1.81 -12.19 15.22
N GLU A 227 -2.17 -11.02 14.67
CA GLU A 227 -3.46 -10.82 14.02
C GLU A 227 -3.60 -11.66 12.72
N MET A 228 -2.53 -11.82 11.94
CA MET A 228 -2.58 -12.67 10.74
C MET A 228 -2.69 -14.16 11.06
N THR A 229 -2.10 -14.63 12.17
CA THR A 229 -2.16 -16.04 12.58
C THR A 229 -3.49 -16.43 13.23
N VAL A 230 -4.21 -15.47 13.82
CA VAL A 230 -5.56 -15.68 14.37
C VAL A 230 -6.53 -16.26 13.32
N ASP A 231 -6.40 -15.89 12.04
CA ASP A 231 -7.29 -16.39 10.98
C ASP A 231 -7.08 -17.90 10.71
N ASN A 232 -5.85 -18.41 10.85
CA ASN A 232 -5.55 -19.83 10.68
C ASN A 232 -6.10 -20.69 11.84
N ASN A 233 -6.20 -20.12 13.05
CA ASN A 233 -6.57 -20.88 14.24
C ASN A 233 -8.09 -20.97 14.45
N ARG A 234 -8.87 -19.97 14.01
CA ARG A 234 -10.34 -19.95 14.20
C ARG A 234 -11.07 -21.14 13.58
N GLY A 235 -10.58 -21.66 12.44
CA GLY A 235 -11.15 -22.85 11.81
C GLY A 235 -10.96 -24.10 12.65
N LEU A 236 -9.76 -24.25 13.22
CA LEU A 236 -9.40 -25.35 14.09
C LEU A 236 -10.13 -25.27 15.43
N GLU A 237 -10.23 -24.10 16.04
CA GLU A 237 -10.98 -23.88 17.29
C GLU A 237 -12.44 -24.33 17.15
N ARG A 238 -13.11 -23.98 16.05
CA ARG A 238 -14.50 -24.42 15.80
C ARG A 238 -14.63 -25.93 15.67
N GLN A 239 -13.67 -26.59 15.01
CA GLN A 239 -13.67 -28.06 14.90
C GLN A 239 -13.45 -28.72 16.26
N VAL A 240 -12.53 -28.17 17.06
CA VAL A 240 -12.28 -28.64 18.43
C VAL A 240 -13.51 -28.46 19.31
N GLU A 241 -14.20 -27.31 19.25
CA GLU A 241 -15.45 -27.08 19.97
C GLU A 241 -16.59 -27.99 19.52
N ALA A 242 -16.66 -28.34 18.22
CA ALA A 242 -17.64 -29.28 17.70
C ALA A 242 -17.38 -30.69 18.26
N LEU A 243 -16.12 -31.16 18.22
CA LEU A 243 -15.74 -32.46 18.80
C LEU A 243 -16.02 -32.53 20.30
N HIS A 244 -15.73 -31.47 21.07
CA HIS A 244 -16.04 -31.44 22.50
C HIS A 244 -17.54 -31.55 22.78
N ARG A 245 -18.38 -30.93 21.93
CA ARG A 245 -19.84 -31.05 22.03
C ARG A 245 -20.30 -32.48 21.75
N GLU A 246 -19.81 -33.11 20.68
CA GLU A 246 -20.15 -34.50 20.36
C GLU A 246 -19.72 -35.47 21.47
N ILE A 247 -18.51 -35.31 22.01
CA ILE A 247 -18.03 -36.12 23.14
C ILE A 247 -18.93 -35.93 24.38
N ALA A 248 -19.37 -34.70 24.66
CA ALA A 248 -20.26 -34.42 25.79
C ALA A 248 -21.65 -35.05 25.59
N GLU A 249 -22.19 -35.05 24.38
CA GLU A 249 -23.45 -35.74 24.05
C GLU A 249 -23.32 -37.26 24.18
N LEU A 250 -22.24 -37.84 23.65
CA LEU A 250 -21.94 -39.26 23.77
C LEU A 250 -21.84 -39.69 25.24
N LYS A 251 -21.14 -38.92 26.09
CA LYS A 251 -21.06 -39.18 27.53
C LYS A 251 -22.44 -39.21 28.18
N LYS A 252 -23.30 -38.23 27.88
CA LYS A 252 -24.69 -38.19 28.39
C LYS A 252 -25.52 -39.39 27.92
N LEU A 253 -25.26 -39.91 26.72
CA LEU A 253 -25.96 -41.07 26.18
C LEU A 253 -25.53 -42.36 26.91
N VAL A 254 -24.22 -42.53 27.12
CA VAL A 254 -23.65 -43.66 27.87
C VAL A 254 -24.16 -43.67 29.31
N GLU A 255 -24.19 -42.52 29.99
CA GLU A 255 -24.75 -42.40 31.35
C GLU A 255 -26.24 -42.77 31.42
N ARG A 256 -27.02 -42.52 30.36
CA ARG A 256 -28.42 -42.93 30.28
C ARG A 256 -28.58 -44.43 30.03
N LEU A 257 -27.69 -45.05 29.27
CA LEU A 257 -27.71 -46.50 29.00
C LEU A 257 -27.23 -47.34 30.18
N GLN A 258 -26.47 -46.75 31.11
CA GLN A 258 -25.97 -47.41 32.32
C GLN A 258 -26.94 -47.32 33.52
N ARG A 259 -28.08 -46.64 33.38
CA ARG A 259 -29.18 -46.61 34.36
C ARG A 259 -30.33 -47.48 33.90
#